data_AF-A0A970F8W0-F1
#
_entry.id   AF-A0A970F8W0-F1
#
_cell.length_a   1.000
_cell.length_b   1.000
_cell.length_c   1.000
_cell.angle_alpha   90.00
_cell.angle_beta   90.00
_cell.angle_gamma   90.00
#
_symmetry.space_group_name_H-M   'P 1'
#
loop_
_entity.id
_entity.type
_entity.pdbx_description
1 polymer ?
#
loop_
_entity_poly.entity_id
_entity_poly.type
_entity_poly.pdbx_seq_one_letter_code
_entity_poly.pdbx_strand_id
1 'polypeptide(L)'
;TGYPVDNDLASVSVITEHSMDGDALTTLIFAKGLEEGIKFVEEQAPTGTQAIFITHEGKVYVTKGLKENFKLNPDSEYQMAEEE
;
A
#
# COMPACT_ATOMS: atom_id res chain seq x y z
N THR A 1 -13.38 -7.92 14.41
CA THR A 1 -13.72 -7.88 15.85
C THR A 1 -14.71 -6.77 16.19
N GLY A 2 -15.00 -5.83 15.27
CA GLY A 2 -15.79 -4.63 15.57
C GLY A 2 -14.96 -3.48 16.15
N TYR A 3 -13.68 -3.71 16.42
CA TYR A 3 -12.70 -2.70 16.80
C TYR A 3 -11.99 -2.13 15.57
N PRO A 4 -11.42 -0.91 15.64
CA PRO A 4 -10.53 -0.39 14.62
C PRO A 4 -9.43 -1.40 14.27
N VAL A 5 -9.00 -1.37 13.01
CA VAL A 5 -7.82 -2.14 12.57
C VAL A 5 -6.61 -1.61 13.33
N ASP A 6 -5.86 -2.53 13.95
CA ASP A 6 -4.64 -2.26 14.68
C ASP A 6 -3.48 -2.92 13.91
N ASN A 7 -2.70 -2.11 13.20
CA ASN A 7 -1.55 -2.55 12.42
C ASN A 7 -0.52 -1.39 12.28
N ASP A 8 0.62 -1.68 11.66
CA ASP A 8 1.72 -0.70 11.54
C ASP A 8 1.51 0.33 10.42
N LEU A 9 0.37 0.33 9.72
CA LEU A 9 0.10 1.20 8.57
C LEU A 9 -0.56 2.52 8.99
N ALA A 10 0.11 3.62 8.66
CA ALA A 10 -0.49 4.95 8.73
C ALA A 10 -1.47 5.21 7.56
N SER A 11 -1.15 4.68 6.37
CA SER A 11 -2.03 4.84 5.20
C SER A 11 -1.73 3.81 4.10
N VAL A 12 -2.72 3.62 3.24
CA VAL A 12 -2.61 2.88 1.97
C VAL A 12 -3.23 3.71 0.87
N SER A 13 -2.53 3.84 -0.26
CA SER A 13 -3.07 4.39 -1.51
C SER A 13 -3.09 3.30 -2.57
N VAL A 14 -4.25 3.07 -3.17
CA VAL A 14 -4.45 2.03 -4.20
C VAL A 14 -4.65 2.70 -5.56
N ILE A 15 -3.99 2.15 -6.59
CA ILE A 15 -4.09 2.58 -7.98
C ILE A 15 -4.75 1.44 -8.77
N THR A 16 -5.90 1.73 -9.37
CA THR A 16 -6.70 0.80 -10.19
C THR A 16 -7.31 1.52 -11.39
N GLU A 17 -7.73 0.78 -12.41
CA GLU A 17 -8.43 1.34 -13.58
C GLU A 17 -9.86 1.80 -13.25
N HIS A 18 -10.47 1.20 -12.23
CA HIS A 18 -11.85 1.48 -11.81
C HIS A 18 -11.88 1.98 -10.36
N SER A 19 -12.45 3.18 -10.15
CA SER A 19 -12.51 3.82 -8.84
C SER A 19 -13.34 3.04 -7.82
N MET A 20 -14.38 2.33 -8.25
CA MET A 20 -15.19 1.50 -7.34
C MET A 20 -14.37 0.34 -6.75
N ASP A 21 -13.50 -0.28 -7.56
CA ASP A 21 -12.59 -1.31 -7.09
C ASP A 21 -11.57 -0.71 -6.12
N GLY A 22 -11.07 0.49 -6.41
CA GLY A 22 -10.13 1.20 -5.53
C GLY A 22 -10.68 1.42 -4.13
N ASP A 23 -11.93 1.87 -3.99
CA ASP A 23 -12.56 2.14 -2.69
C ASP A 23 -12.70 0.87 -1.84
N ALA A 24 -13.18 -0.21 -2.45
CA ALA A 24 -13.31 -1.51 -1.79
C ALA A 24 -11.94 -2.13 -1.44
N LEU A 25 -10.98 -2.09 -2.37
CA LEU A 25 -9.66 -2.67 -2.20
C LEU A 25 -8.83 -1.93 -1.15
N THR A 26 -8.93 -0.60 -1.07
CA THR A 26 -8.16 0.18 -0.08
C THR A 26 -8.52 -0.25 1.35
N THR A 27 -9.81 -0.43 1.64
CA THR A 27 -10.26 -0.91 2.95
C THR A 27 -9.76 -2.32 3.25
N LEU A 28 -9.84 -3.23 2.26
CA LEU A 28 -9.39 -4.61 2.40
C LEU A 28 -7.88 -4.69 2.61
N ILE A 29 -7.10 -3.98 1.79
CA ILE A 29 -5.64 -3.97 1.82
C ILE A 29 -5.15 -3.35 3.13
N PHE A 30 -5.77 -2.25 3.57
CA PHE A 30 -5.46 -1.66 4.87
C PHE A 30 -5.72 -2.66 6.01
N ALA A 31 -6.85 -3.35 6.01
CA ALA A 31 -7.18 -4.34 7.04
C ALA A 31 -6.22 -5.54 7.10
N LYS A 32 -5.60 -5.91 5.96
CA LYS A 32 -4.60 -6.99 5.88
C LYS A 32 -3.25 -6.62 6.50
N GLY A 33 -2.93 -5.34 6.63
CA GLY A 33 -1.61 -4.89 7.06
C GLY A 33 -0.57 -4.97 5.94
N LEU A 34 0.68 -4.65 6.27
CA LEU A 34 1.74 -4.40 5.29
C LEU A 34 2.09 -5.64 4.45
N GLU A 35 2.56 -6.72 5.10
CA GLU A 35 3.06 -7.91 4.40
C GLU A 35 1.95 -8.63 3.61
N GLU A 36 0.83 -8.94 4.25
CA GLU A 36 -0.30 -9.58 3.59
C GLU A 36 -0.95 -8.68 2.54
N GLY A 37 -0.94 -7.36 2.75
CA GLY A 37 -1.44 -6.36 1.81
C GLY A 37 -0.62 -6.32 0.53
N ILE A 38 0.72 -6.25 0.64
CA ILE A 38 1.63 -6.31 -0.52
C ILE A 38 1.41 -7.62 -1.28
N LYS A 39 1.43 -8.76 -0.56
CA LYS A 39 1.22 -10.08 -1.17
C LYS A 39 -0.11 -10.17 -1.91
N PHE A 40 -1.19 -9.67 -1.29
CA PHE A 40 -2.51 -9.65 -1.91
C PHE A 40 -2.52 -8.83 -3.20
N VAL A 41 -1.93 -7.64 -3.20
CA VAL A 41 -1.88 -6.81 -4.42
C VAL A 41 -1.06 -7.47 -5.52
N GLU A 42 0.06 -8.11 -5.19
CA GLU A 42 0.94 -8.71 -6.19
C GLU A 42 0.43 -10.05 -6.75
N GLU A 43 -0.33 -10.82 -5.96
CA GLU A 43 -0.70 -12.20 -6.32
C GLU A 43 -2.19 -12.41 -6.59
N GLN A 44 -3.08 -11.58 -6.02
CA GLN A 44 -4.52 -11.87 -5.95
C GLN A 44 -5.43 -10.73 -6.40
N ALA A 45 -5.00 -9.48 -6.30
CA ALA A 45 -5.79 -8.35 -6.75
C ALA A 45 -5.98 -8.36 -8.28
N PRO A 46 -7.02 -7.68 -8.81
CA PRO A 46 -7.21 -7.56 -10.25
C PRO A 46 -5.95 -7.07 -10.96
N THR A 47 -5.69 -7.59 -12.16
CA THR A 47 -4.54 -7.21 -12.97
C THR A 47 -4.43 -5.70 -13.11
N GLY A 48 -3.21 -5.17 -12.92
CA GLY A 48 -2.95 -3.73 -12.99
C GLY A 48 -3.17 -2.99 -11.66
N THR A 49 -3.70 -3.64 -10.61
CA THR A 49 -3.76 -3.05 -9.27
C THR A 49 -2.35 -2.82 -8.74
N GLN A 50 -2.09 -1.62 -8.23
CA GLN A 50 -0.86 -1.26 -7.54
C GLN A 50 -1.18 -0.57 -6.23
N ALA A 51 -0.21 -0.54 -5.31
CA ALA A 51 -0.41 0.11 -4.02
C ALA A 51 0.87 0.73 -3.47
N ILE A 52 0.67 1.82 -2.72
CA ILE A 52 1.67 2.51 -1.91
C ILE A 52 1.23 2.37 -0.45
N PHE A 53 2.15 1.93 0.40
CA PHE A 53 1.93 1.73 1.83
C PHE A 53 2.85 2.67 2.59
N ILE A 54 2.33 3.32 3.63
CA ILE A 54 3.10 4.17 4.53
C ILE A 54 2.91 3.67 5.95
N THR A 55 4.01 3.35 6.64
CA THR A 55 3.96 2.91 8.05
C THR A 55 3.93 4.10 9.00
N HIS A 56 3.58 3.85 10.26
CA HIS A 56 3.65 4.87 11.32
C HIS A 56 5.06 5.42 11.58
N GLU A 57 6.10 4.67 11.19
CA GLU A 57 7.50 5.11 11.26
C GLU A 57 7.94 5.93 10.04
N GLY A 58 7.03 6.20 9.10
CA GLY A 58 7.31 6.95 7.89
C GLY A 58 8.05 6.16 6.80
N LYS A 59 8.03 4.82 6.87
CA LYS A 59 8.57 3.97 5.81
C LYS A 59 7.56 3.80 4.68
N VAL A 60 8.03 3.94 3.45
CA VAL A 60 7.22 3.85 2.23
C VAL A 60 7.55 2.56 1.49
N TYR A 61 6.53 1.74 1.27
CA TYR A 61 6.61 0.52 0.47
C TYR A 61 5.75 0.68 -0.77
N VAL A 62 6.22 0.16 -1.90
CA VAL A 62 5.50 0.19 -3.16
C VAL A 62 5.49 -1.19 -3.79
N THR A 63 4.39 -1.55 -4.44
CA THR A 63 4.30 -2.80 -5.20
C THR A 63 5.28 -2.80 -6.37
N LYS A 64 5.73 -3.98 -6.81
CA LYS A 64 6.75 -4.13 -7.88
C LYS A 64 6.49 -3.27 -9.13
N GLY A 65 5.25 -3.14 -9.58
CA GLY A 65 4.89 -2.36 -10.76
C GLY A 65 5.07 -0.85 -10.63
N LEU A 66 5.24 -0.33 -9.40
CA LEU A 66 5.47 1.09 -9.12
C LEU A 66 6.94 1.45 -8.92
N LYS A 67 7.85 0.48 -8.72
CA LYS A 67 9.26 0.76 -8.39
C LYS A 67 9.94 1.75 -9.35
N GLU A 68 9.64 1.64 -10.64
CA GLU A 68 10.22 2.50 -11.70
C GLU A 68 9.48 3.84 -11.88
N ASN A 69 8.24 3.93 -11.41
CA ASN A 69 7.33 5.08 -11.67
C ASN A 69 6.95 5.86 -10.41
N PHE A 70 7.42 5.44 -9.24
CA PHE A 70 7.24 6.13 -7.98
C PHE A 70 8.48 6.96 -7.63
N LYS A 71 8.26 8.19 -7.19
CA LYS A 71 9.32 9.06 -6.66
C LYS A 71 8.85 9.66 -5.36
N LEU A 72 9.58 9.37 -4.29
CA LEU A 72 9.37 10.06 -3.03
C LEU A 72 9.90 11.50 -3.15
N ASN A 73 9.15 12.45 -2.60
CA ASN A 73 9.62 13.83 -2.55
C ASN A 73 10.85 13.89 -1.61
N PRO A 74 12.03 14.34 -2.08
CA PRO A 74 13.24 14.39 -1.25
C PRO A 74 13.13 15.34 -0.04
N ASP A 75 12.20 16.31 -0.08
CA ASP A 75 11.96 17.25 1.02
C ASP A 75 10.95 16.72 2.05
N SER A 76 10.42 15.51 1.85
CA SER A 76 9.50 14.88 2.82
C SER A 76 10.23 14.22 3.98
N GLU A 77 9.52 14.01 5.09
CA GLU A 77 10.04 13.29 6.27
C GLU A 77 10.05 11.75 6.09
N TYR A 78 9.48 11.26 5.00
CA TYR A 78 9.35 9.84 4.71
C TYR A 78 10.62 9.24 4.11
N GLN A 79 10.77 7.93 4.23
CA GLN A 79 11.89 7.18 3.66
C GLN A 79 11.39 5.95 2.91
N MET A 80 11.98 5.64 1.76
CA MET A 80 11.76 4.34 1.13
C MET A 80 12.19 3.23 2.09
N ALA A 81 11.38 2.19 2.20
CA ALA A 81 11.79 0.98 2.90
C ALA A 81 12.95 0.30 2.17
N GLU A 82 13.90 -0.25 2.92
CA GLU A 82 14.98 -1.06 2.35
C GLU A 82 14.38 -2.40 1.87
N GLU A 83 14.78 -2.84 0.67
CA GLU A 83 14.42 -4.18 0.19
C GLU A 83 15.33 -5.18 0.94
N GLU A 84 14.73 -6.06 1.75
CA GLU A 84 15.46 -7.23 2.29
C GLU A 84 15.83 -8.23 1.19
#